data_AF-A0A388Q4Q7-F1
#
_entry.id   AF-A0A388Q4Q7-F1
#
_cell.length_a   1.000
_cell.length_b   1.000
_cell.length_c   1.000
_cell.angle_alpha   90.00
_cell.angle_beta   90.00
_cell.angle_gamma   90.00
#
_symmetry.space_group_name_H-M   'P 1'
#
loop_
_entity.id
_entity.type
_entity.pdbx_description
1 polymer ?
#
loop_
_entity_poly.entity_id
_entity_poly.type
_entity_poly.pdbx_seq_one_letter_code
_entity_poly.pdbx_strand_id
1 'polypeptide(L)'
;MKKMLLFALISVCCSGCFITKKIIIKKVFRNPRVENTASIRSFLTKNKFDTTHSYLFKSDTVKDKTRQFIKRMFTRYAIFNSEGQRLCYNGNATCGGVQFKELIAGKKDSFSSCSQKTLRLQEELPLIMNFKRKPVTFQDLPRADYYLLKYWSKAQAGRKGYEEEIGWMEDEIEHNKAGLKIIFIKVNFDIKAEDGFQSGAKIPFHVYLNNGGTDIKMGPIPMKK
;
A
#
# COMPACT_ATOMS: atom_id res chain seq x y z
N MET A 1 -37.52 3.30 -29.28
CA MET A 1 -37.62 2.71 -27.93
C MET A 1 -36.44 1.79 -27.55
N LYS A 2 -35.89 0.94 -28.43
CA LYS A 2 -34.75 0.04 -28.09
C LYS A 2 -33.43 0.76 -27.69
N LYS A 3 -33.20 2.00 -28.13
CA LYS A 3 -32.00 2.78 -27.75
C LYS A 3 -32.06 3.40 -26.34
N MET A 4 -33.25 3.59 -25.75
CA MET A 4 -33.40 4.08 -24.36
C MET A 4 -33.15 2.98 -23.32
N LEU A 5 -33.42 1.71 -23.64
CA LEU A 5 -33.15 0.60 -22.72
C LEU A 5 -31.64 0.35 -22.53
N LEU A 6 -30.83 0.59 -23.57
CA LEU A 6 -29.38 0.41 -23.50
C LEU A 6 -28.71 1.48 -22.62
N PHE A 7 -29.24 2.71 -22.61
CA PHE A 7 -28.78 3.79 -21.75
C PHE A 7 -29.16 3.58 -20.28
N ALA A 8 -30.34 2.97 -20.02
CA ALA A 8 -30.76 2.61 -18.68
C ALA A 8 -29.91 1.46 -18.08
N LEU A 9 -29.49 0.48 -18.89
CA LEU A 9 -28.61 -0.60 -18.41
C LEU A 9 -27.19 -0.12 -18.07
N ILE A 10 -26.64 0.85 -18.82
CA ILE A 10 -25.31 1.42 -18.54
C ILE A 10 -25.36 2.32 -17.29
N SER A 11 -26.47 3.03 -17.06
CA SER A 11 -26.68 3.87 -15.86
C SER A 11 -26.74 3.06 -14.56
N VAL A 12 -27.32 1.85 -14.58
CA VAL A 12 -27.40 0.96 -13.40
C VAL A 12 -26.04 0.35 -13.02
N CYS A 13 -25.08 0.27 -13.96
CA CYS A 13 -23.71 -0.15 -13.64
C CYS A 13 -22.91 0.90 -12.86
N CYS A 14 -23.29 2.19 -12.93
CA CYS A 14 -22.57 3.28 -12.27
C CYS A 14 -23.08 3.61 -10.85
N SER A 15 -24.25 3.09 -10.44
CA SER A 15 -24.78 3.24 -9.07
C SER A 15 -24.41 2.09 -8.13
N GLY A 16 -23.68 1.09 -8.63
CA GLY A 16 -23.28 -0.13 -7.93
C GLY A 16 -22.14 0.01 -6.91
N CYS A 17 -22.11 1.07 -6.10
CA CYS A 17 -21.07 1.24 -5.07
C CYS A 17 -21.33 0.40 -3.79
N PHE A 18 -22.50 -0.25 -3.67
CA PHE A 18 -22.90 -1.01 -2.47
C PHE A 18 -22.89 -2.53 -2.63
N ILE A 19 -23.31 -3.08 -3.77
CA ILE A 19 -23.32 -4.54 -4.00
C ILE A 19 -21.90 -5.08 -4.28
N THR A 20 -21.02 -4.23 -4.83
CA THR A 20 -19.60 -4.54 -5.06
C THR A 20 -18.79 -4.66 -3.76
N LYS A 21 -19.15 -3.97 -2.68
CA LYS A 21 -18.39 -3.98 -1.41
C LYS A 21 -18.26 -5.37 -0.78
N LYS A 22 -19.35 -6.15 -0.68
CA LYS A 22 -19.32 -7.49 -0.05
C LYS A 22 -18.43 -8.49 -0.81
N ILE A 23 -18.50 -8.49 -2.14
CA ILE A 23 -17.76 -9.42 -3.00
C ILE A 23 -16.30 -9.00 -3.13
N ILE A 24 -16.02 -7.69 -3.25
CA ILE A 24 -14.66 -7.14 -3.28
C ILE A 24 -13.97 -7.44 -1.95
N ILE A 25 -14.62 -7.23 -0.81
CA ILE A 25 -14.02 -7.47 0.51
C ILE A 25 -13.67 -8.97 0.70
N LYS A 26 -14.54 -9.93 0.34
CA LYS A 26 -14.17 -11.35 0.45
C LYS A 26 -13.08 -11.80 -0.53
N LYS A 27 -12.96 -11.17 -1.71
CA LYS A 27 -11.91 -11.51 -2.69
C LYS A 27 -10.57 -10.84 -2.40
N VAL A 28 -10.59 -9.65 -1.82
CA VAL A 28 -9.40 -8.85 -1.44
C VAL A 28 -8.84 -9.31 -0.09
N PHE A 29 -9.68 -9.71 0.85
CA PHE A 29 -9.24 -10.12 2.19
C PHE A 29 -9.16 -11.64 2.29
N ARG A 30 -8.04 -12.20 1.82
CA ARG A 30 -7.65 -13.58 2.13
C ARG A 30 -6.96 -13.60 3.49
N ASN A 31 -7.11 -14.70 4.23
CA ASN A 31 -6.34 -14.93 5.45
C ASN A 31 -4.83 -14.81 5.12
N PRO A 32 -4.12 -13.80 5.63
CA PRO A 32 -2.70 -13.63 5.36
C PRO A 32 -1.95 -14.86 5.84
N ARG A 33 -1.04 -15.32 4.99
CA ARG A 33 -0.10 -16.36 5.34
C ARG A 33 1.11 -15.71 6.00
N VAL A 34 1.65 -16.34 7.03
CA VAL A 34 2.95 -15.99 7.59
C VAL A 34 4.00 -16.30 6.53
N GLU A 35 4.61 -15.26 6.01
CA GLU A 35 5.65 -15.31 4.99
C GLU A 35 7.04 -15.39 5.63
N ASN A 36 8.07 -15.52 4.81
CA ASN A 36 9.44 -15.24 5.20
C ASN A 36 10.11 -14.40 4.12
N THR A 37 11.26 -13.81 4.44
CA THR A 37 11.98 -12.91 3.54
C THR A 37 12.31 -13.58 2.20
N ALA A 38 12.65 -14.87 2.22
CA ALA A 38 12.95 -15.64 1.01
C ALA A 38 11.70 -15.82 0.13
N SER A 39 10.54 -16.10 0.71
CA SER A 39 9.26 -16.23 0.01
C SER A 39 8.80 -14.92 -0.62
N ILE A 40 8.99 -13.79 0.08
CA ILE A 40 8.68 -12.46 -0.46
C ILE A 40 9.61 -12.16 -1.66
N ARG A 41 10.92 -12.40 -1.50
CA ARG A 41 11.89 -12.22 -2.59
C ARG A 41 11.58 -13.11 -3.78
N SER A 42 11.29 -14.39 -3.55
CA SER A 42 10.91 -15.35 -4.60
C SER A 42 9.66 -14.90 -5.34
N PHE A 43 8.66 -14.36 -4.64
CA PHE A 43 7.47 -13.78 -5.27
C PHE A 43 7.82 -12.62 -6.22
N LEU A 44 8.65 -11.67 -5.79
CA LEU A 44 9.07 -10.55 -6.64
C LEU A 44 9.86 -11.04 -7.87
N THR A 45 10.86 -11.90 -7.65
CA THR A 45 11.70 -12.44 -8.72
C THR A 45 10.91 -13.26 -9.73
N LYS A 46 10.03 -14.16 -9.26
CA LYS A 46 9.22 -15.03 -10.13
C LYS A 46 8.32 -14.22 -11.07
N ASN A 47 7.77 -13.11 -10.58
CA ASN A 47 6.89 -12.25 -11.35
C ASN A 47 7.64 -11.12 -12.07
N LYS A 48 8.98 -11.06 -11.97
CA LYS A 48 9.83 -10.04 -12.59
C LYS A 48 9.46 -8.61 -12.19
N PHE A 49 9.02 -8.41 -10.94
CA PHE A 49 8.71 -7.08 -10.42
C PHE A 49 9.98 -6.31 -10.09
N ASP A 50 9.94 -4.99 -10.29
CA ASP A 50 11.05 -4.12 -9.92
C ASP A 50 11.24 -4.12 -8.38
N THR A 51 12.48 -4.38 -7.98
CA THR A 51 12.89 -4.45 -6.57
C THR A 51 13.68 -3.23 -6.12
N THR A 52 13.87 -2.25 -7.01
CA THR A 52 14.52 -0.98 -6.69
C THR A 52 13.75 -0.28 -5.59
N HIS A 53 14.44 0.09 -4.50
CA HIS A 53 13.85 0.69 -3.31
C HIS A 53 12.70 -0.13 -2.69
N SER A 54 12.78 -1.46 -2.81
CA SER A 54 11.88 -2.37 -2.11
C SER A 54 12.45 -2.79 -0.75
N TYR A 55 11.63 -2.62 0.28
CA TYR A 55 11.98 -2.82 1.67
C TYR A 55 10.97 -3.72 2.39
N LEU A 56 11.35 -4.17 3.58
CA LEU A 56 10.54 -4.96 4.47
C LEU A 56 10.20 -4.12 5.70
N PHE A 57 8.94 -4.16 6.11
CA PHE A 57 8.54 -3.56 7.37
C PHE A 57 9.19 -4.31 8.55
N LYS A 58 9.81 -3.56 9.45
CA LYS A 58 10.36 -4.00 10.73
C LYS A 58 9.35 -3.64 11.82
N SER A 59 9.12 -4.56 12.74
CA SER A 59 8.35 -4.26 13.93
C SER A 59 8.95 -4.96 15.14
N ASP A 60 8.98 -4.23 16.26
CA ASP A 60 9.72 -4.65 17.44
C ASP A 60 8.90 -5.55 18.38
N THR A 61 7.55 -5.50 18.34
CA THR A 61 6.69 -6.34 19.19
C THR A 61 5.54 -6.99 18.44
N VAL A 62 5.07 -8.16 18.88
CA VAL A 62 3.99 -8.92 18.24
C VAL A 62 2.64 -8.17 18.25
N LYS A 63 2.30 -7.52 19.37
CA LYS A 63 1.06 -6.75 19.50
C LYS A 63 1.06 -5.54 18.57
N ASP A 64 2.21 -4.89 18.41
CA ASP A 64 2.37 -3.81 17.44
C ASP A 64 2.30 -4.34 16.01
N LYS A 65 2.81 -5.54 15.72
CA LYS A 65 2.78 -6.13 14.36
C LYS A 65 1.37 -6.25 13.81
N THR A 66 0.44 -6.77 14.59
CA THR A 66 -0.97 -6.89 14.16
C THR A 66 -1.61 -5.52 13.93
N ARG A 67 -1.46 -4.61 14.90
CA ARG A 67 -2.04 -3.27 14.79
C ARG A 67 -1.49 -2.52 13.58
N GLN A 68 -0.18 -2.61 13.37
CA GLN A 68 0.50 -2.00 12.24
C GLN A 68 0.10 -2.67 10.93
N PHE A 69 -0.04 -4.01 10.88
CA PHE A 69 -0.54 -4.71 9.71
C PHE A 69 -1.92 -4.18 9.28
N ILE A 70 -2.87 -4.09 10.21
CA ILE A 70 -4.21 -3.54 9.92
C ILE A 70 -4.11 -2.07 9.47
N LYS A 71 -3.36 -1.24 10.19
CA LYS A 71 -3.18 0.18 9.84
C LYS A 71 -2.60 0.35 8.43
N ARG A 72 -1.58 -0.42 8.07
CA ARG A 72 -0.89 -0.31 6.78
C ARG A 72 -1.71 -0.87 5.62
N MET A 73 -2.54 -1.89 5.86
CA MET A 73 -3.49 -2.39 4.87
C MET A 73 -4.44 -1.32 4.34
N PHE A 74 -4.83 -0.37 5.19
CA PHE A 74 -5.69 0.76 4.83
C PHE A 74 -4.93 2.03 4.47
N THR A 75 -3.61 2.03 4.60
CA THR A 75 -2.79 3.17 4.19
C THR A 75 -2.66 3.12 2.66
N ARG A 76 -3.02 4.21 1.98
CA ARG A 76 -2.83 4.35 0.53
C ARG A 76 -1.34 4.49 0.24
N TYR A 77 -0.87 5.69 -0.04
CA TYR A 77 0.54 6.04 -0.13
C TYR A 77 0.75 7.35 0.63
N ALA A 78 2.01 7.69 0.93
CA ALA A 78 2.41 8.97 1.46
C ALA A 78 3.40 9.63 0.50
N ILE A 79 3.24 10.94 0.29
CA ILE A 79 4.17 11.74 -0.50
C ILE A 79 4.98 12.58 0.47
N PHE A 80 6.29 12.63 0.27
CA PHE A 80 7.20 13.49 1.00
C PHE A 80 7.99 14.34 0.00
N ASN A 81 8.28 15.59 0.35
CA ASN A 81 9.17 16.44 -0.43
C ASN A 81 10.65 16.04 -0.26
N SER A 82 11.54 16.78 -0.91
CA SER A 82 13.00 16.61 -0.85
C SER A 82 13.57 16.62 0.57
N GLU A 83 12.93 17.28 1.53
CA GLU A 83 13.35 17.34 2.94
C GLU A 83 12.72 16.24 3.82
N GLY A 84 11.90 15.37 3.24
CA GLY A 84 11.17 14.32 3.96
C GLY A 84 9.95 14.84 4.73
N GLN A 85 9.49 16.07 4.48
CA GLN A 85 8.23 16.57 5.02
C GLN A 85 7.06 16.00 4.22
N ARG A 86 6.01 15.58 4.93
CA ARG A 86 4.84 14.97 4.29
C ARG A 86 3.99 16.02 3.59
N LEU A 87 3.57 15.70 2.37
CA LEU A 87 2.65 16.50 1.58
C LEU A 87 1.23 15.94 1.64
N CYS A 88 0.28 16.83 1.79
CA CYS A 88 -1.14 16.58 1.81
C CYS A 88 -1.77 17.17 0.55
N TYR A 89 -2.65 16.39 -0.07
CA TYR A 89 -3.44 16.86 -1.19
C TYR A 89 -4.48 17.88 -0.70
N ASN A 90 -4.52 19.05 -1.32
CA ASN A 90 -5.46 20.14 -0.99
C ASN A 90 -6.49 20.41 -2.11
N GLY A 91 -6.48 19.62 -3.19
CA GLY A 91 -7.48 19.71 -4.26
C GLY A 91 -8.79 18.97 -3.95
N ASN A 92 -9.69 18.91 -4.94
CA ASN A 92 -11.06 18.38 -4.76
C ASN A 92 -11.21 16.86 -4.96
N ALA A 93 -10.19 16.20 -5.53
CA ALA A 93 -10.25 14.77 -5.81
C ALA A 93 -10.14 13.93 -4.52
N THR A 94 -11.05 12.98 -4.34
CA THR A 94 -11.03 12.03 -3.21
C THR A 94 -10.32 10.72 -3.54
N CYS A 95 -10.15 10.42 -4.83
CA CYS A 95 -9.51 9.19 -5.33
C CYS A 95 -7.98 9.35 -5.32
N GLY A 96 -7.27 8.44 -4.63
CA GLY A 96 -5.81 8.46 -4.56
C GLY A 96 -5.14 8.32 -5.93
N GLY A 97 -5.71 7.54 -6.85
CA GLY A 97 -5.13 7.43 -8.19
C GLY A 97 -5.15 8.75 -8.97
N VAL A 98 -6.22 9.54 -8.81
CA VAL A 98 -6.32 10.88 -9.42
C VAL A 98 -5.32 11.84 -8.78
N GLN A 99 -5.26 11.87 -7.45
CA GLN A 99 -4.29 12.68 -6.71
C GLN A 99 -2.85 12.36 -7.16
N PHE A 100 -2.51 11.08 -7.26
CA PHE A 100 -1.19 10.66 -7.75
C PHE A 100 -0.93 11.13 -9.19
N LYS A 101 -1.87 10.98 -10.12
CA LYS A 101 -1.73 11.50 -11.49
C LYS A 101 -1.52 13.02 -11.50
N GLU A 102 -2.14 13.77 -10.59
CA GLU A 102 -1.88 15.21 -10.47
C GLU A 102 -0.43 15.52 -10.07
N LEU A 103 0.13 14.75 -9.11
CA LEU A 103 1.53 14.86 -8.74
C LEU A 103 2.43 14.57 -9.96
N ILE A 104 2.21 13.45 -10.65
CA ILE A 104 2.96 13.02 -11.84
C ILE A 104 2.87 14.05 -12.97
N ALA A 105 1.72 14.73 -13.11
CA ALA A 105 1.52 15.81 -14.06
C ALA A 105 2.17 17.14 -13.65
N GLY A 106 2.88 17.19 -12.51
CA GLY A 106 3.58 18.38 -12.04
C GLY A 106 2.67 19.44 -11.42
N LYS A 107 1.43 19.11 -11.04
CA LYS A 107 0.50 20.05 -10.39
C LYS A 107 0.87 20.26 -8.92
N LYS A 108 2.00 20.93 -8.67
CA LYS A 108 2.55 21.12 -7.32
C LYS A 108 1.60 21.87 -6.39
N ASP A 109 0.82 22.80 -6.92
CA ASP A 109 -0.14 23.61 -6.14
C ASP A 109 -1.30 22.79 -5.55
N SER A 110 -1.55 21.58 -6.08
CA SER A 110 -2.47 20.59 -5.51
C SER A 110 -1.93 19.90 -4.25
N PHE A 111 -0.72 20.26 -3.79
CA PHE A 111 -0.07 19.69 -2.62
C PHE A 111 0.51 20.77 -1.73
N SER A 112 0.33 20.60 -0.43
CA SER A 112 0.92 21.48 0.59
C SER A 112 1.50 20.64 1.72
N SER A 113 2.44 21.20 2.47
CA SER A 113 2.92 20.55 3.69
C SER A 113 1.74 20.28 4.60
N CYS A 114 1.61 19.02 5.02
CA CYS A 114 0.61 18.67 6.01
C CYS A 114 0.87 19.45 7.31
N SER A 115 -0.15 19.65 8.14
CA SER A 115 0.01 20.37 9.42
C SER A 115 1.11 19.77 10.31
N GLN A 116 1.72 20.60 11.17
CA GLN A 116 2.99 20.31 11.88
C GLN A 116 3.05 19.02 12.72
N LYS A 117 1.92 18.34 12.97
CA LYS A 117 1.86 17.04 13.67
C LYS A 117 1.93 15.83 12.73
N THR A 118 2.38 16.02 11.50
CA THR A 118 2.40 14.93 10.52
C THR A 118 3.74 14.21 10.46
N LEU A 119 3.60 12.88 10.33
CA LEU A 119 4.67 11.91 10.18
C LEU A 119 5.68 12.34 9.11
N ARG A 120 6.96 12.44 9.47
CA ARG A 120 8.07 12.72 8.54
C ARG A 120 8.64 11.42 7.97
N LEU A 121 9.30 11.48 6.80
CA LEU A 121 9.93 10.30 6.21
C LEU A 121 10.98 9.69 7.16
N GLN A 122 11.75 10.55 7.83
CA GLN A 122 12.75 10.15 8.82
C GLN A 122 12.18 9.33 9.99
N GLU A 123 10.88 9.41 10.26
CA GLU A 123 10.19 8.64 11.29
C GLU A 123 9.70 7.28 10.77
N GLU A 124 9.55 7.12 9.46
CA GLU A 124 9.16 5.85 8.82
C GLU A 124 10.37 4.96 8.49
N LEU A 125 11.52 5.55 8.14
CA LEU A 125 12.71 4.81 7.75
C LEU A 125 13.25 3.84 8.83
N PRO A 126 13.24 4.18 10.13
CA PRO A 126 13.60 3.23 11.20
C PRO A 126 12.68 2.00 11.28
N LEU A 127 11.47 2.09 10.70
CA LEU A 127 10.48 1.02 10.67
C LEU A 127 10.63 0.10 9.44
N ILE A 128 11.65 0.32 8.60
CA ILE A 128 11.90 -0.51 7.43
C ILE A 128 13.34 -1.02 7.40
N MET A 129 13.54 -2.13 6.71
CA MET A 129 14.84 -2.74 6.48
C MET A 129 14.93 -3.25 5.04
N ASN A 130 16.12 -3.27 4.48
CA ASN A 130 16.31 -3.91 3.17
C ASN A 130 16.21 -5.44 3.26
N PHE A 131 16.24 -6.10 2.10
CA PHE A 131 16.19 -7.57 2.02
C PHE A 131 17.41 -8.29 2.64
N LYS A 132 18.47 -7.55 3.00
CA LYS A 132 19.63 -8.04 3.78
C LYS A 132 19.48 -7.73 5.28
N ARG A 133 18.29 -7.29 5.72
CA ARG A 133 17.94 -6.91 7.10
C ARG A 133 18.77 -5.75 7.66
N LYS A 134 19.35 -4.92 6.81
CA LYS A 134 20.00 -3.68 7.26
C LYS A 134 18.96 -2.57 7.39
N PRO A 135 19.02 -1.74 8.44
CA PRO A 135 18.23 -0.52 8.53
C PRO A 135 18.43 0.36 7.30
N VAL A 136 17.43 1.19 7.00
CA VAL A 136 17.50 2.18 5.94
C VAL A 136 17.51 3.55 6.58
N THR A 137 18.42 4.40 6.14
CA THR A 137 18.50 5.80 6.55
C THR A 137 18.16 6.71 5.38
N PHE A 138 17.93 7.99 5.66
CA PHE A 138 17.60 8.95 4.60
C PHE A 138 18.75 9.12 3.62
N GLN A 139 20.00 8.97 4.10
CA GLN A 139 21.23 9.03 3.33
C GLN A 139 21.39 7.86 2.34
N ASP A 140 20.73 6.73 2.60
CA ASP A 140 20.73 5.58 1.69
C ASP A 140 19.80 5.80 0.48
N LEU A 141 18.94 6.83 0.52
CA LEU A 141 18.02 7.13 -0.56
C LEU A 141 18.65 8.12 -1.56
N PRO A 142 18.49 7.90 -2.87
CA PRO A 142 18.90 8.90 -3.86
C PRO A 142 18.16 10.21 -3.67
N ARG A 143 18.83 11.35 -3.91
CA ARG A 143 18.17 12.66 -3.92
C ARG A 143 17.01 12.67 -4.91
N ALA A 144 15.88 13.23 -4.52
CA ALA A 144 14.64 13.25 -5.28
C ALA A 144 13.88 14.56 -5.06
N ASP A 145 13.00 14.93 -5.99
CA ASP A 145 12.01 15.98 -5.77
C ASP A 145 10.94 15.50 -4.78
N TYR A 146 10.55 14.23 -4.91
CA TYR A 146 9.58 13.58 -4.04
C TYR A 146 9.98 12.14 -3.69
N TYR A 147 9.68 11.75 -2.46
CA TYR A 147 9.67 10.36 -2.04
C TYR A 147 8.23 9.89 -1.91
N LEU A 148 7.89 8.83 -2.63
CA LEU A 148 6.59 8.20 -2.57
C LEU A 148 6.71 6.91 -1.75
N LEU A 149 6.00 6.80 -0.64
CA LEU A 149 6.02 5.62 0.21
C LEU A 149 4.70 4.87 0.11
N LYS A 150 4.76 3.59 -0.27
CA LYS A 150 3.59 2.72 -0.41
C LYS A 150 3.84 1.38 0.26
N TYR A 151 2.86 0.96 1.06
CA TYR A 151 2.81 -0.35 1.67
C TYR A 151 2.11 -1.35 0.76
N TRP A 152 2.62 -2.57 0.69
CA TRP A 152 2.00 -3.68 -0.05
C TRP A 152 2.18 -5.02 0.68
N SER A 153 1.31 -5.98 0.39
CA SER A 153 1.41 -7.34 0.92
C SER A 153 0.94 -8.36 -0.11
N LYS A 154 1.51 -9.57 -0.07
CA LYS A 154 1.05 -10.70 -0.88
C LYS A 154 -0.39 -11.07 -0.51
N ALA A 155 -0.76 -10.90 0.75
CA ALA A 155 -2.10 -11.20 1.25
C ALA A 155 -3.20 -10.29 0.67
N GLN A 156 -2.92 -8.99 0.52
CA GLN A 156 -3.88 -8.01 0.00
C GLN A 156 -4.01 -8.06 -1.52
N ALA A 157 -2.89 -8.19 -2.22
CA ALA A 157 -2.84 -7.92 -3.65
C ALA A 157 -2.55 -9.18 -4.49
N GLY A 158 -1.86 -10.18 -3.93
CA GLY A 158 -1.28 -11.26 -4.74
C GLY A 158 -0.47 -10.70 -5.91
N ARG A 159 -0.41 -11.44 -7.03
CA ARG A 159 0.24 -10.95 -8.26
C ARG A 159 -0.54 -9.78 -8.87
N LYS A 160 -1.83 -10.00 -9.14
CA LYS A 160 -2.68 -9.04 -9.86
C LYS A 160 -2.77 -7.68 -9.16
N GLY A 161 -3.00 -7.66 -7.85
CA GLY A 161 -3.07 -6.42 -7.11
C GLY A 161 -1.71 -5.74 -6.96
N TYR A 162 -0.59 -6.48 -7.01
CA TYR A 162 0.73 -5.84 -7.09
C TYR A 162 0.88 -5.13 -8.43
N GLU A 163 0.51 -5.78 -9.55
CA GLU A 163 0.53 -5.17 -10.89
C GLU A 163 -0.39 -3.93 -10.94
N GLU A 164 -1.62 -4.04 -10.44
CA GLU A 164 -2.62 -2.95 -10.50
C GLU A 164 -2.32 -1.77 -9.56
N GLU A 165 -1.61 -1.98 -8.45
CA GLU A 165 -1.27 -0.89 -7.52
C GLU A 165 0.18 -0.43 -7.67
N ILE A 166 1.16 -1.33 -7.49
CA ILE A 166 2.58 -0.98 -7.48
C ILE A 166 3.08 -0.83 -8.92
N GLY A 167 2.80 -1.82 -9.78
CA GLY A 167 3.24 -1.80 -11.18
C GLY A 167 2.67 -0.61 -11.94
N TRP A 168 1.39 -0.29 -11.73
CA TRP A 168 0.78 0.91 -12.31
C TRP A 168 1.46 2.20 -11.83
N MET A 169 1.81 2.32 -10.54
CA MET A 169 2.52 3.52 -10.04
C MET A 169 3.95 3.61 -10.58
N GLU A 170 4.65 2.48 -10.73
CA GLU A 170 5.96 2.41 -11.38
C GLU A 170 5.88 2.92 -12.82
N ASP A 171 4.90 2.44 -13.59
CA ASP A 171 4.67 2.84 -14.98
C ASP A 171 4.39 4.34 -15.13
N GLU A 172 3.53 4.92 -14.29
CA GLU A 172 3.24 6.36 -14.34
C GLU A 172 4.44 7.22 -13.93
N ILE A 173 5.31 6.73 -13.02
CA ILE A 173 6.55 7.42 -12.65
C ILE A 173 7.55 7.38 -13.79
N GLU A 174 7.74 6.21 -14.42
CA GLU A 174 8.65 6.05 -15.55
C GLU A 174 8.26 6.95 -16.73
N HIS A 175 6.95 7.06 -16.99
CA HIS A 175 6.41 7.86 -18.08
C HIS A 175 6.02 9.30 -17.66
N ASN A 176 6.51 9.79 -16.51
CA ASN A 176 6.16 11.12 -16.04
C ASN A 176 6.73 12.20 -16.97
N LYS A 177 5.84 12.98 -17.60
CA LYS A 177 6.24 14.03 -18.56
C LYS A 177 6.68 15.33 -17.89
N ALA A 178 6.43 15.48 -16.59
CA ALA A 178 6.83 16.65 -15.83
C ALA A 178 8.33 16.66 -15.47
N GLY A 179 9.06 15.59 -15.77
CA GLY A 179 10.50 15.47 -15.48
C GLY A 179 10.81 15.42 -13.99
N LEU A 180 9.83 15.04 -13.16
CA LEU A 180 9.98 14.93 -11.72
C LEU A 180 10.84 13.71 -11.39
N LYS A 181 11.82 13.91 -10.51
CA LYS A 181 12.60 12.83 -9.92
C LYS A 181 11.87 12.29 -8.71
N ILE A 182 11.19 11.15 -8.88
CA ILE A 182 10.42 10.50 -7.81
C ILE A 182 11.11 9.21 -7.39
N ILE A 183 11.34 9.05 -6.09
CA ILE A 183 11.84 7.80 -5.50
C ILE A 183 10.68 7.04 -4.90
N PHE A 184 10.36 5.88 -5.49
CA PHE A 184 9.25 5.03 -5.05
C PHE A 184 9.69 3.99 -4.02
N ILE A 185 9.41 4.26 -2.75
CA ILE A 185 9.71 3.41 -1.59
C ILE A 185 8.58 2.39 -1.42
N LYS A 186 8.86 1.14 -1.78
CA LYS A 186 7.90 0.03 -1.77
C LYS A 186 8.13 -0.84 -0.53
N VAL A 187 7.23 -0.78 0.45
CA VAL A 187 7.41 -1.47 1.73
C VAL A 187 6.48 -2.68 1.83
N ASN A 188 7.06 -3.88 1.81
CA ASN A 188 6.31 -5.09 2.09
C ASN A 188 5.97 -5.15 3.60
N PHE A 189 4.70 -5.33 3.93
CA PHE A 189 4.23 -5.46 5.31
C PHE A 189 3.62 -6.83 5.63
N ASP A 190 3.90 -7.86 4.83
CA ASP A 190 3.48 -9.22 5.18
C ASP A 190 4.01 -9.60 6.58
N ILE A 191 3.22 -10.41 7.30
CA ILE A 191 3.61 -10.93 8.60
C ILE A 191 4.67 -12.02 8.38
N LYS A 192 5.81 -11.91 9.06
CA LYS A 192 7.00 -12.73 8.75
C LYS A 192 7.29 -13.76 9.83
N ALA A 193 7.80 -14.93 9.47
CA ALA A 193 8.17 -15.98 10.43
C ALA A 193 9.35 -15.56 11.32
N GLU A 194 10.21 -14.68 10.79
CA GLU A 194 11.32 -14.03 11.48
C GLU A 194 10.84 -13.12 12.62
N ASP A 195 9.56 -12.76 12.62
CA ASP A 195 8.93 -11.92 13.62
C ASP A 195 8.37 -12.69 14.84
N GLY A 196 8.59 -14.02 14.91
CA GLY A 196 8.12 -14.90 15.99
C GLY A 196 6.87 -15.72 15.66
N PHE A 197 6.38 -15.65 14.43
CA PHE A 197 5.19 -16.38 13.98
C PHE A 197 5.55 -17.73 13.36
N GLN A 198 4.63 -18.70 13.44
CA GLN A 198 4.77 -20.01 12.83
C GLN A 198 4.76 -19.88 11.30
N SER A 199 5.89 -20.23 10.68
CA SER A 199 6.08 -20.12 9.23
C SER A 199 4.97 -20.85 8.46
N GLY A 200 4.40 -20.18 7.46
CA GLY A 200 3.38 -20.74 6.59
C GLY A 200 1.98 -20.86 7.19
N ALA A 201 1.79 -20.56 8.49
CA ALA A 201 0.49 -20.54 9.13
C ALA A 201 -0.40 -19.44 8.54
N LYS A 202 -1.71 -19.63 8.57
CA LYS A 202 -2.68 -18.60 8.17
C LYS A 202 -3.20 -17.89 9.41
N ILE A 203 -3.32 -16.58 9.33
CA ILE A 203 -3.94 -15.78 10.38
C ILE A 203 -5.40 -15.59 9.98
N PRO A 204 -6.37 -16.07 10.76
CA PRO A 204 -7.77 -15.89 10.42
C PRO A 204 -8.14 -14.40 10.48
N PHE A 205 -8.77 -13.87 9.44
CA PHE A 205 -9.38 -12.54 9.46
C PHE A 205 -10.88 -12.70 9.19
N HIS A 206 -11.68 -12.14 10.08
CA HIS A 206 -13.13 -12.07 9.96
C HIS A 206 -13.52 -10.62 9.73
N VAL A 207 -14.01 -10.35 8.52
CA VAL A 207 -14.54 -9.02 8.16
C VAL A 207 -16.04 -9.04 8.34
N TYR A 208 -16.55 -8.19 9.24
CA TYR A 208 -17.96 -7.98 9.49
C TYR A 208 -18.38 -6.66 8.85
N LEU A 209 -19.54 -6.68 8.19
CA LEU A 209 -20.12 -5.50 7.58
C LEU A 209 -21.33 -5.10 8.40
N ASN A 210 -21.27 -3.90 8.99
CA ASN A 210 -22.35 -3.34 9.79
C ASN A 210 -22.99 -2.17 9.01
N ASN A 211 -24.16 -1.68 9.45
CA ASN A 211 -25.00 -0.65 8.78
C ASN A 211 -24.38 0.76 8.65
N GLY A 212 -23.06 0.87 8.67
CA GLY A 212 -22.30 2.10 8.43
C GLY A 212 -20.78 1.91 8.36
N GLY A 213 -20.27 0.66 8.42
CA GLY A 213 -18.84 0.43 8.57
C GLY A 213 -18.40 -1.01 8.30
N THR A 214 -17.08 -1.20 8.31
CA THR A 214 -16.42 -2.50 8.17
C THR A 214 -15.60 -2.76 9.44
N ASP A 215 -15.97 -3.79 10.19
CA ASP A 215 -15.20 -4.26 11.34
C ASP A 215 -14.30 -5.42 10.91
N ILE A 216 -13.06 -5.40 11.37
CA ILE A 216 -12.12 -6.49 11.14
C ILE A 216 -11.73 -7.08 12.48
N LYS A 217 -12.06 -8.37 12.69
CA LYS A 217 -11.53 -9.15 13.81
C LYS A 217 -10.47 -10.09 13.29
N MET A 218 -9.32 -10.06 13.93
CA MET A 218 -8.27 -11.04 13.70
C MET A 218 -8.44 -12.20 14.69
N GLY A 219 -8.33 -13.42 14.19
CA GLY A 219 -8.34 -14.64 14.98
C GLY A 219 -7.01 -14.88 15.71
N PRO A 220 -6.83 -16.06 16.31
CA PRO A 220 -5.63 -16.41 17.05
C PRO A 220 -4.34 -16.21 16.24
N ILE A 221 -3.33 -15.62 16.88
CA ILE A 221 -2.02 -15.40 16.26
C ILE A 221 -1.20 -16.69 16.35
N PRO A 222 -0.73 -17.24 15.22
CA PRO A 222 0.07 -18.47 15.23
C PRO A 222 1.51 -18.15 15.65
N MET A 223 1.76 -18.15 16.95
CA MET A 223 3.10 -17.93 17.53
C MET A 223 3.96 -19.19 17.43
N LYS A 224 5.28 -19.02 17.23
CA LYS A 224 6.23 -20.10 17.50
C LYS A 224 6.17 -20.41 19.00
N LYS A 225 6.05 -21.70 19.32
CA LYS A 225 6.28 -22.19 20.69
C LYS A 225 7.75 -22.05 21.04
#